data_AF-A0A2V7X205-F1
#
_entry.id   AF-A0A2V7X205-F1
#
_cell.length_a   1.000
_cell.length_b   1.000
_cell.length_c   1.000
_cell.angle_alpha   90.00
_cell.angle_beta   90.00
_cell.angle_gamma   90.00
#
_symmetry.space_group_name_H-M   'P 1'
#
loop_
_entity.id
_entity.type
_entity.pdbx_description
1 polymer ?
#
loop_
_entity_poly.entity_id
_entity_poly.type
_entity_poly.pdbx_seq_one_letter_code
_entity_poly.pdbx_strand_id
1 'polypeptide(L)'
;MDWPLSSLTLGTVAYTVDELVSILSTPASGNGLTALAHQLIAAKLSIAAGADASAVEATIAAADALLAGLIVPPAGDGFLDAAVTGTYTATLAAFNEGAIGPGACAPPDPGPD
;
A
#
# COMPACT_ATOMS: atom_id res chain seq x y z
N MET A 1 -18.71 -5.18 -7.02
CA MET A 1 -17.28 -4.87 -6.90
C MET A 1 -16.86 -5.45 -5.56
N ASP A 2 -16.30 -6.65 -5.58
CA ASP A 2 -15.87 -7.35 -4.38
C ASP A 2 -14.55 -6.74 -3.90
N TRP A 3 -14.57 -6.10 -2.72
CA TRP A 3 -13.33 -5.79 -2.02
C TRP A 3 -12.83 -7.09 -1.38
N PRO A 4 -11.55 -7.47 -1.57
CA PRO A 4 -11.06 -8.77 -1.10
C PRO A 4 -11.01 -8.89 0.45
N LEU A 5 -11.23 -7.80 1.18
CA LEU A 5 -11.10 -7.71 2.63
C LEU A 5 -12.32 -7.04 3.27
N SER A 6 -12.57 -7.28 4.55
CA SER A 6 -13.62 -6.56 5.29
C SER A 6 -13.09 -5.32 6.01
N SER A 7 -11.78 -5.31 6.28
CA SER A 7 -11.05 -4.25 6.97
C SER A 7 -9.56 -4.38 6.69
N LEU A 8 -8.81 -3.29 6.81
CA LEU A 8 -7.36 -3.28 6.68
C LEU A 8 -6.73 -2.45 7.79
N THR A 9 -5.67 -2.98 8.40
CA THR A 9 -4.89 -2.25 9.39
C THR A 9 -3.79 -1.45 8.69
N LEU A 10 -3.72 -0.16 8.96
CA LEU A 10 -2.61 0.72 8.58
C LEU A 10 -1.94 1.21 9.87
N GLY A 11 -0.70 0.78 10.08
CA GLY A 11 -0.02 0.98 11.37
C GLY A 11 -0.76 0.27 12.49
N THR A 12 -1.24 1.05 13.46
CA THR A 12 -1.99 0.52 14.62
C THR A 12 -3.49 0.73 14.51
N VAL A 13 -3.98 1.29 13.40
CA VAL A 13 -5.38 1.68 13.23
C VAL A 13 -6.04 0.75 12.21
N ALA A 14 -7.15 0.12 12.61
CA ALA A 14 -7.96 -0.69 11.72
C ALA A 14 -9.01 0.19 11.02
N TYR A 15 -9.02 0.15 9.70
CA TYR A 15 -9.97 0.88 8.86
C TYR A 15 -10.95 -0.06 8.19
N THR A 16 -12.20 0.36 8.11
CA THR A 16 -13.24 -0.30 7.31
C THR A 16 -13.05 -0.02 5.82
N VAL A 17 -13.71 -0.80 4.95
CA VAL A 17 -13.66 -0.58 3.50
C VAL A 17 -14.07 0.84 3.11
N ASP A 18 -15.10 1.39 3.76
CA ASP A 18 -15.59 2.75 3.47
C ASP A 18 -14.55 3.83 3.80
N GLU A 19 -13.86 3.69 4.95
CA GLU A 19 -12.77 4.59 5.32
C GLU A 19 -11.57 4.46 4.36
N LEU A 20 -11.21 3.24 3.97
CA LEU A 20 -10.13 3.01 3.00
C LEU A 20 -10.44 3.66 1.64
N VAL A 21 -11.68 3.53 1.16
CA VAL A 21 -12.14 4.17 -0.09
C VAL A 21 -12.12 5.69 0.06
N SER A 22 -12.54 6.22 1.20
CA SER A 22 -12.48 7.66 1.50
C SER A 22 -11.05 8.19 1.52
N ILE A 23 -10.12 7.45 2.14
CA ILE A 23 -8.68 7.76 2.16
C ILE A 23 -8.14 7.76 0.73
N LEU A 24 -8.39 6.71 -0.06
CA LEU A 24 -7.96 6.60 -1.46
C LEU A 24 -8.55 7.70 -2.36
N SER A 25 -9.77 8.14 -2.06
CA SER A 25 -10.43 9.24 -2.79
C SER A 25 -9.92 10.63 -2.37
N THR A 26 -9.20 10.72 -1.26
CA THR A 26 -8.69 11.99 -0.73
C THR A 26 -7.34 12.30 -1.36
N PRO A 27 -7.16 13.46 -2.02
CA PRO A 27 -5.88 13.83 -2.60
C PRO A 27 -4.84 14.04 -1.51
N ALA A 28 -3.63 13.52 -1.72
CA ALA A 28 -2.55 13.65 -0.73
C ALA A 28 -2.22 15.12 -0.38
N SER A 29 -2.45 16.07 -1.28
CA SER A 29 -2.34 17.53 -1.03
C SER A 29 -1.05 17.97 -0.31
N GLY A 30 0.07 17.27 -0.57
CA GLY A 30 1.38 17.52 0.08
C GLY A 30 1.60 16.78 1.41
N ASN A 31 0.61 16.04 1.92
CA ASN A 31 0.75 15.16 3.06
C ASN A 31 1.37 13.83 2.64
N GLY A 32 2.62 13.59 3.05
CA GLY A 32 3.34 12.36 2.80
C GLY A 32 2.68 11.14 3.43
N LEU A 33 1.98 11.31 4.57
CA LEU A 33 1.24 10.22 5.21
C LEU A 33 0.08 9.75 4.34
N THR A 34 -0.69 10.66 3.75
CA THR A 34 -1.80 10.30 2.85
C THR A 34 -1.27 9.61 1.59
N ALA A 35 -0.18 10.14 1.00
CA ALA A 35 0.45 9.51 -0.16
C ALA A 35 0.96 8.10 0.15
N LEU A 36 1.61 7.91 1.30
CA LEU A 36 2.09 6.60 1.75
C LEU A 36 0.92 5.65 2.01
N ALA A 37 -0.14 6.13 2.67
CA ALA A 37 -1.33 5.33 2.95
C ALA A 37 -1.96 4.81 1.65
N HIS A 38 -2.07 5.64 0.60
CA HIS A 38 -2.58 5.19 -0.70
C HIS A 38 -1.80 4.00 -1.26
N GLN A 39 -0.47 4.11 -1.27
CA GLN A 39 0.39 3.07 -1.82
C GLN A 39 0.38 1.80 -0.94
N LEU A 40 0.32 1.96 0.38
CA LEU A 40 0.25 0.86 1.33
C LEU A 40 -1.07 0.10 1.20
N ILE A 41 -2.19 0.81 1.05
CA ILE A 41 -3.51 0.20 0.81
C ILE A 41 -3.47 -0.62 -0.48
N ALA A 42 -3.02 -0.02 -1.58
CA ALA A 42 -2.91 -0.72 -2.86
C ALA A 42 -2.02 -1.97 -2.79
N ALA A 43 -0.86 -1.88 -2.13
CA ALA A 43 0.07 -3.01 -2.01
C ALA A 43 -0.56 -4.15 -1.20
N LYS A 44 -1.19 -3.85 -0.06
CA LYS A 44 -1.87 -4.86 0.76
C LYS A 44 -3.05 -5.51 0.04
N LEU A 45 -3.78 -4.76 -0.79
CA LEU A 45 -4.86 -5.31 -1.62
C LEU A 45 -4.33 -6.24 -2.71
N SER A 46 -3.24 -5.86 -3.39
CA SER A 46 -2.58 -6.72 -4.37
C SER A 46 -2.13 -8.04 -3.75
N ILE A 47 -1.57 -7.99 -2.54
CA ILE A 47 -1.17 -9.19 -1.78
C ILE A 47 -2.39 -10.04 -1.40
N ALA A 48 -3.48 -9.41 -0.94
CA ALA A 48 -4.73 -10.11 -0.65
C ALA A 48 -5.36 -10.75 -1.91
N ALA A 49 -5.09 -10.17 -3.09
CA ALA A 49 -5.46 -10.75 -4.38
C ALA A 49 -4.51 -11.86 -4.88
N GLY A 50 -3.41 -12.14 -4.15
CA GLY A 50 -2.46 -13.22 -4.45
C GLY A 50 -1.10 -12.77 -4.98
N ALA A 51 -0.77 -11.47 -4.93
CA ALA A 51 0.57 -11.00 -5.30
C ALA A 51 1.63 -11.44 -4.27
N ASP A 52 2.83 -11.76 -4.75
CA ASP A 52 3.98 -12.07 -3.90
C ASP A 52 4.50 -10.82 -3.20
N ALA A 53 4.53 -10.85 -1.87
CA ALA A 53 4.91 -9.71 -1.05
C ALA A 53 6.43 -9.58 -0.87
N SER A 54 7.24 -10.59 -1.19
CA SER A 54 8.63 -10.68 -0.70
C SER A 54 9.53 -9.54 -1.14
N ALA A 55 9.21 -8.85 -2.24
CA ALA A 55 9.91 -7.64 -2.67
C ALA A 55 9.63 -6.39 -1.80
N VAL A 56 8.48 -6.35 -1.11
CA VAL A 56 8.00 -5.18 -0.35
C VAL A 56 7.65 -5.47 1.11
N GLU A 57 7.75 -6.71 1.60
CA GLU A 57 7.43 -7.07 2.99
C GLU A 57 8.10 -6.13 4.01
N ALA A 58 9.41 -5.89 3.86
CA ALA A 58 10.14 -4.98 4.75
C ALA A 58 9.67 -3.52 4.62
N THR A 59 9.34 -3.09 3.41
CA THR A 59 8.81 -1.73 3.13
C THR A 59 7.43 -1.55 3.73
N ILE A 60 6.56 -2.56 3.62
CA ILE A 60 5.23 -2.57 4.22
C ILE A 60 5.36 -2.45 5.74
N ALA A 61 6.19 -3.26 6.38
CA ALA A 61 6.39 -3.22 7.83
C ALA A 61 6.92 -1.85 8.30
N ALA A 62 7.86 -1.26 7.57
CA ALA A 62 8.39 0.06 7.89
C ALA A 62 7.37 1.19 7.66
N ALA A 63 6.58 1.11 6.58
CA ALA A 63 5.48 2.03 6.33
C ALA A 63 4.41 1.94 7.43
N ASP A 64 4.06 0.72 7.84
CA ASP A 64 3.13 0.48 8.95
C ASP A 64 3.64 1.10 10.25
N ALA A 65 4.94 0.96 10.54
CA ALA A 65 5.57 1.60 11.69
C ALA A 65 5.54 3.13 11.63
N LEU A 66 5.64 3.74 10.45
CA LEU A 66 5.48 5.20 10.28
C LEU A 66 4.03 5.66 10.51
N LEU A 67 3.06 4.84 10.11
CA LEU A 67 1.63 5.11 10.31
C LEU A 67 1.17 4.74 11.74
N ALA A 68 2.00 4.06 12.54
CA ALA A 68 1.65 3.66 13.88
C ALA A 68 1.31 4.88 14.76
N GLY A 69 0.10 4.87 15.34
CA GLY A 69 -0.41 5.97 16.16
C GLY A 69 -0.90 7.19 15.38
N LEU A 70 -0.89 7.17 14.04
CA LEU A 70 -1.41 8.25 13.19
C LEU A 70 -2.69 7.79 12.49
N ILE A 71 -3.70 8.67 12.45
CA ILE A 71 -4.95 8.42 11.74
C ILE A 71 -4.92 9.17 10.41
N VAL A 72 -5.10 8.44 9.31
CA VAL A 72 -4.96 8.97 7.95
C VAL A 72 -6.15 9.88 7.60
N PRO A 73 -5.94 11.08 7.02
CA PRO A 73 -7.02 11.91 6.50
C PRO A 73 -7.83 11.19 5.40
N PRO A 74 -9.17 11.29 5.41
CA PRO A 74 -10.02 12.19 6.21
C PRO A 74 -10.54 11.57 7.52
N ALA A 75 -10.18 10.33 7.82
CA ALA A 75 -10.60 9.66 9.07
C ALA A 75 -9.94 10.27 10.32
N GLY A 76 -8.84 11.01 10.13
CA GLY A 76 -8.21 11.85 11.16
C GLY A 76 -7.30 12.92 10.55
N ASP A 77 -6.41 13.47 11.37
CA ASP A 77 -5.55 14.62 11.02
C ASP A 77 -4.05 14.27 10.98
N GLY A 78 -3.71 13.00 10.76
CA GLY A 78 -2.34 12.52 10.70
C GLY A 78 -1.54 13.18 9.57
N PHE A 79 -0.29 13.55 9.87
CA PHE A 79 0.61 14.19 8.90
C PHE A 79 2.01 13.63 9.01
N LEU A 80 2.63 13.37 7.85
CA LEU A 80 4.06 13.11 7.73
C LEU A 80 4.61 13.91 6.57
N ASP A 81 5.85 14.35 6.73
CA ASP A 81 6.57 15.02 5.66
C ASP A 81 6.84 14.03 4.50
N ALA A 82 6.69 14.51 3.27
CA ALA A 82 6.98 13.73 2.07
C ALA A 82 8.45 13.27 2.03
N ALA A 83 9.37 14.00 2.66
CA ALA A 83 10.78 13.59 2.76
C ALA A 83 10.96 12.34 3.63
N VAL A 84 10.11 12.12 4.64
CA VAL A 84 10.17 10.93 5.51
C VAL A 84 9.57 9.71 4.81
N THR A 85 8.47 9.93 4.09
CA THR A 85 7.68 8.86 3.47
C THR A 85 8.14 8.51 2.05
N GLY A 86 8.87 9.40 1.38
CA GLY A 86 9.16 9.35 -0.05
C GLY A 86 9.76 8.03 -0.55
N THR A 87 10.75 7.48 0.15
CA THR A 87 11.37 6.20 -0.24
C THR A 87 10.38 5.04 -0.15
N TYR A 88 9.54 5.00 0.89
CA TYR A 88 8.54 3.95 1.06
C TYR A 88 7.43 4.09 0.01
N THR A 89 6.97 5.32 -0.22
CA THR A 89 5.97 5.63 -1.25
C THR A 89 6.47 5.23 -2.63
N ALA A 90 7.73 5.52 -2.98
CA ALA A 90 8.32 5.16 -4.27
C ALA A 90 8.44 3.65 -4.44
N THR A 91 8.92 2.93 -3.43
CA THR A 91 9.04 1.46 -3.48
C THR A 91 7.67 0.79 -3.59
N LEU A 92 6.69 1.22 -2.79
CA LEU A 92 5.33 0.67 -2.85
C LEU A 92 4.65 1.03 -4.18
N ALA A 93 4.88 2.22 -4.73
CA ALA A 93 4.41 2.59 -6.06
C ALA A 93 4.99 1.67 -7.14
N ALA A 94 6.30 1.44 -7.13
CA ALA A 94 6.95 0.52 -8.06
C ALA A 94 6.36 -0.90 -7.96
N PHE A 95 5.98 -1.36 -6.77
CA PHE A 95 5.31 -2.65 -6.60
C PHE A 95 3.89 -2.65 -7.15
N ASN A 96 3.11 -1.61 -6.84
CA ASN A 96 1.73 -1.45 -7.33
C ASN A 96 1.67 -1.32 -8.86
N GLU A 97 2.70 -0.75 -9.47
CA GLU A 97 2.87 -0.61 -10.91
C GLU A 97 3.50 -1.86 -11.57
N GLY A 98 3.88 -2.88 -10.77
CA GLY A 98 4.49 -4.12 -11.25
C GLY A 98 5.94 -3.98 -11.72
N ALA A 99 6.62 -2.89 -11.38
CA ALA A 99 8.04 -2.68 -11.66
C ALA A 99 8.95 -3.47 -10.70
N ILE A 100 8.48 -3.78 -9.48
CA ILE A 100 9.13 -4.69 -8.52
C ILE A 100 8.08 -5.68 -7.95
N GLY A 101 8.50 -6.82 -7.41
CA GLY A 101 7.60 -7.97 -7.18
C GLY A 101 7.70 -8.96 -8.34
N PRO A 102 6.96 -10.10 -8.36
CA PRO A 102 7.40 -11.45 -8.77
C PRO A 102 7.86 -11.68 -10.23
N GLY A 103 8.23 -10.64 -10.97
CA GLY A 103 8.39 -10.69 -12.41
C GLY A 103 7.02 -10.70 -13.04
N ALA A 104 6.93 -10.11 -14.23
CA ALA A 104 5.90 -10.51 -15.17
C ALA A 104 5.78 -12.04 -15.11
N CYS A 105 4.56 -12.58 -15.03
CA CYS A 105 4.32 -14.01 -15.17
C CYS A 105 5.30 -14.55 -16.22
N ALA A 106 6.25 -15.39 -15.82
CA ALA A 106 7.09 -16.05 -16.81
C ALA A 106 6.12 -16.73 -17.78
N PRO A 107 6.22 -16.48 -19.10
CA PRO A 107 5.43 -17.25 -20.05
C PRO A 107 5.66 -18.74 -19.76
N PRO A 108 4.64 -19.60 -19.90
CA PRO A 108 4.83 -21.03 -19.70
C PRO A 108 6.02 -21.46 -20.55
N ASP A 109 6.98 -22.13 -19.90
CA ASP A 109 8.14 -22.76 -20.51
C ASP A 109 7.69 -23.44 -21.82
N PRO A 110 8.24 -23.09 -22.99
CA PRO A 110 8.05 -23.91 -24.17
C PRO A 110 8.79 -25.20 -23.87
N GLY A 111 8.05 -26.17 -23.32
CA GLY A 111 8.60 -27.45 -22.86
C GLY A 111 9.51 -28.06 -23.93
N PRO A 112 10.52 -28.85 -23.51
CA PRO A 112 11.52 -29.35 -24.43
C PRO A 112 10.86 -30.19 -25.53
N ASP A 113 11.05 -29.76 -26.78
CA ASP A 113 10.75 -30.52 -28.00
C ASP A 113 11.49 -31.87 -28.04
#